data_AF-A0A0D0DLA7-F1
#
_entry.id   AF-A0A0D0DLA7-F1
#
_cell.length_a   1.000
_cell.length_b   1.000
_cell.length_c   1.000
_cell.angle_alpha   90.00
_cell.angle_beta   90.00
_cell.angle_gamma   90.00
#
_symmetry.space_group_name_H-M   'P 1'
#
loop_
_entity.id
_entity.type
_entity.pdbx_description
1 polymer ?
#
loop_
_entity_poly.entity_id
_entity_poly.type
_entity_poly.pdbx_seq_one_letter_code
_entity_poly.pdbx_strand_id
1 'polypeptide(L)'
;WLKRFDLCMKQQKWHICLLVDNFSDHTVSYQPTNIHLEFFKPIMTSFVQPCDAGIICCFKALYCCSFCACALDLDEAGKWEIYKINLLEGMTMEKKAWDQVTPEMIQHCWNHMQVQP
;
A
#
# COMPACT_ATOMS: atom_id res chain seq x y z
N TRP A 1 5.69 0.37 15.96
CA TRP A 1 6.13 -0.42 14.80
C TRP A 1 7.53 0.01 14.32
N LEU A 2 7.80 1.33 14.16
CA LEU A 2 9.05 1.86 13.61
C LEU A 2 10.31 1.36 14.35
N LYS A 3 10.34 1.41 15.69
CA LYS A 3 11.45 0.86 16.48
C LYS A 3 11.72 -0.62 16.20
N ARG A 4 10.67 -1.43 16.03
CA ARG A 4 10.82 -2.86 15.70
C ARG A 4 11.43 -3.02 14.30
N PHE A 5 11.00 -2.19 13.35
CA PHE A 5 11.51 -2.21 11.99
C PHE A 5 12.99 -1.77 11.94
N ASP A 6 13.36 -0.70 12.63
CA ASP A 6 14.74 -0.23 12.76
C ASP A 6 15.68 -1.29 13.37
N LEU A 7 15.24 -1.95 14.44
CA LEU A 7 15.99 -3.06 15.05
C LEU A 7 16.16 -4.24 14.08
N CYS A 8 15.16 -4.52 13.25
CA CYS A 8 15.25 -5.55 12.22
C CYS A 8 16.28 -5.16 11.14
N MET A 9 16.25 -3.92 10.65
CA MET A 9 17.24 -3.42 9.69
C MET A 9 18.66 -3.47 10.27
N LYS A 10 18.81 -3.12 11.55
CA LYS A 10 20.08 -3.22 12.27
C LYS A 10 20.60 -4.65 12.35
N GLN A 11 19.73 -5.62 12.67
CA GLN A 11 20.09 -7.04 12.70
C GLN A 11 20.54 -7.55 11.33
N GLN A 12 19.88 -7.09 10.27
CA GLN A 12 20.22 -7.41 8.87
C GLN A 12 21.40 -6.59 8.33
N LYS A 13 21.94 -5.65 9.12
CA LYS A 13 23.00 -4.70 8.73
C LYS A 13 22.63 -3.86 7.51
N TRP A 14 21.36 -3.51 7.37
CA TRP A 14 20.86 -2.65 6.31
C TRP A 14 20.70 -1.21 6.79
N HIS A 15 20.97 -0.28 5.87
CA HIS A 15 20.64 1.13 6.01
C HIS A 15 19.65 1.48 4.90
N ILE A 16 18.45 1.92 5.28
CA ILE A 16 17.38 2.21 4.32
C ILE A 16 16.86 3.64 4.51
N CYS A 17 16.29 4.20 3.44
CA CYS A 17 15.49 5.40 3.50
C CYS A 17 14.00 5.00 3.50
N LEU A 18 13.24 5.47 4.48
CA LEU A 18 11.80 5.30 4.55
C LEU A 18 11.13 6.64 4.21
N LEU A 19 10.47 6.66 3.06
CA LEU A 19 9.70 7.82 2.60
C LEU A 19 8.33 7.83 3.27
N VAL A 20 7.96 8.96 3.87
CA VAL A 20 6.72 9.12 4.64
C VAL A 20 6.02 10.40 4.19
N ASP A 21 4.69 10.39 4.11
CA ASP A 21 3.94 11.62 3.90
C ASP A 21 4.04 12.56 5.12
N ASN A 22 3.62 13.83 4.96
CA ASN A 22 3.73 14.84 6.00
C ASN A 22 2.52 14.87 6.96
N PHE A 23 1.83 13.75 7.17
CA PHE A 23 0.72 13.69 8.11
C PHE A 23 1.21 13.88 9.55
N SER A 24 0.56 14.75 10.33
CA SER A 24 1.02 15.19 11.66
C SER A 24 1.23 14.04 12.64
N ASP A 25 0.40 12.99 12.54
CA ASP A 25 0.48 11.83 13.43
C ASP A 25 1.65 10.89 13.10
N HIS A 26 2.39 11.15 12.02
CA HIS A 26 3.65 10.48 11.73
C HIS A 26 4.85 11.08 12.47
N THR A 27 4.64 12.11 13.30
CA THR A 27 5.70 12.65 14.17
C THR A 27 6.07 11.61 15.23
N VAL A 28 7.30 11.08 15.18
CA VAL A 28 7.81 10.10 16.16
C VAL A 28 8.97 10.70 16.94
N SER A 29 8.96 10.53 18.26
CA SER A 29 10.08 10.96 19.13
C SER A 29 11.29 10.04 19.05
N TYR A 30 11.11 8.82 18.56
CA TYR A 30 12.17 7.82 18.37
C TYR A 30 13.04 8.19 17.17
N GLN A 31 14.36 8.26 17.38
CA GLN A 31 15.36 8.47 16.34
C GLN A 31 15.96 7.12 15.93
N PRO A 32 15.64 6.60 14.73
CA PRO A 32 16.18 5.33 14.26
C PRO A 32 17.69 5.45 13.92
N THR A 33 18.43 4.34 14.00
CA THR A 33 19.87 4.33 13.64
C THR A 33 20.14 3.76 12.25
N ASN A 34 19.24 2.92 11.74
CA ASN A 34 19.39 2.19 10.48
C ASN A 34 18.33 2.57 9.45
N ILE A 35 17.38 3.43 9.84
CA ILE A 35 16.35 3.99 8.96
C ILE A 35 16.49 5.50 8.94
N HIS A 36 16.76 6.07 7.75
CA HIS A 36 16.59 7.49 7.51
C HIS A 36 15.13 7.77 7.16
N LEU A 37 14.44 8.58 7.96
CA LEU A 37 13.07 9.00 7.66
C LEU A 37 13.12 10.24 6.79
N GLU A 38 12.55 10.16 5.59
CA GLU A 38 12.40 11.30 4.70
C GLU A 38 10.92 11.66 4.58
N PHE A 39 10.55 12.83 5.11
CA PHE A 39 9.20 13.34 5.04
C PHE A 39 9.02 14.19 3.79
N PHE A 40 8.00 13.88 2.98
CA PHE A 40 7.70 14.69 1.82
C PHE A 40 7.20 16.07 2.21
N LYS A 41 7.42 17.08 1.36
CA LYS A 41 6.76 18.37 1.54
C LYS A 41 5.26 18.24 1.31
N PRO A 42 4.43 19.08 1.95
CA PRO A 42 3.01 19.19 1.63
C PRO A 42 2.78 19.28 0.11
N ILE A 43 1.70 18.67 -0.39
CA ILE A 43 1.23 18.74 -1.79
C ILE A 43 2.10 17.95 -2.78
N MET A 44 3.26 17.42 -2.37
CA MET A 44 4.14 16.67 -3.27
C MET A 44 3.79 15.17 -3.37
N THR A 45 2.96 14.63 -2.47
CA THR A 45 2.76 13.17 -2.37
C THR A 45 2.30 12.53 -3.68
N SER A 46 1.37 13.14 -4.41
CA SER A 46 0.94 12.64 -5.72
C SER A 46 2.04 12.61 -6.79
N PHE A 47 3.13 13.37 -6.62
CA PHE A 47 4.25 13.47 -7.56
C PHE A 47 5.51 12.73 -7.13
N VAL A 48 5.69 12.44 -5.84
CA VAL A 48 6.88 11.72 -5.34
C VAL A 48 6.60 10.43 -4.56
N GLN A 49 5.35 10.14 -4.20
CA GLN A 49 4.98 8.92 -3.47
C GLN A 49 4.43 7.81 -4.40
N PRO A 50 5.14 6.69 -4.59
CA PRO A 50 4.74 5.60 -5.48
C PRO A 50 3.38 4.97 -5.15
N CYS A 51 3.00 4.99 -3.87
CA CYS A 51 1.68 4.54 -3.45
C CYS A 51 0.57 5.35 -4.16
N ASP A 52 0.71 6.68 -4.16
CA ASP A 52 -0.22 7.61 -4.82
C ASP A 52 -0.03 7.60 -6.34
N ALA A 53 1.18 7.30 -6.82
CA ALA A 53 1.52 7.22 -8.26
C ALA A 53 0.82 6.11 -9.02
N GLY A 54 0.34 5.07 -8.34
CA GLY A 54 -0.30 3.96 -9.02
C GLY A 54 -0.47 2.68 -8.21
N ILE A 55 0.34 2.41 -7.19
CA ILE A 55 0.23 1.14 -6.44
C ILE A 55 -1.17 1.03 -5.79
N ILE A 56 -1.67 2.11 -5.18
CA ILE A 56 -3.02 2.14 -4.59
C ILE A 56 -4.09 1.96 -5.69
N CYS A 57 -3.90 2.57 -6.86
CA CYS A 57 -4.82 2.43 -7.98
C CYS A 57 -4.90 0.98 -8.48
N CYS A 58 -3.74 0.36 -8.72
CA CYS A 58 -3.62 -1.03 -9.11
C CYS A 58 -4.25 -1.99 -8.09
N PHE A 59 -3.94 -1.79 -6.80
CA PHE A 59 -4.52 -2.55 -5.70
C PHE A 59 -6.05 -2.44 -5.68
N LYS A 60 -6.59 -1.21 -5.76
CA LYS A 60 -8.04 -0.98 -5.78
C LYS A 60 -8.71 -1.61 -6.99
N ALA A 61 -8.08 -1.58 -8.16
CA ALA A 61 -8.60 -2.22 -9.35
C ALA A 61 -8.73 -3.75 -9.15
N LEU A 62 -7.70 -4.41 -8.61
CA LEU A 62 -7.71 -5.85 -8.31
C LEU A 62 -8.75 -6.22 -7.26
N TYR A 63 -8.90 -5.39 -6.22
CA TYR A 63 -9.96 -5.54 -5.23
C TYR A 63 -11.34 -5.43 -5.88
N CYS A 64 -11.60 -4.37 -6.65
CA CYS A 64 -12.87 -4.15 -7.34
C CYS A 64 -13.21 -5.29 -8.30
N CYS A 65 -12.24 -5.84 -9.03
CA CYS A 65 -12.46 -7.02 -9.86
C CYS A 65 -12.95 -8.22 -9.03
N SER A 66 -12.35 -8.46 -7.86
CA SER A 66 -12.78 -9.55 -6.97
C SER A 66 -14.17 -9.31 -6.39
N PHE A 67 -14.46 -8.06 -6.01
CA PHE A 67 -15.77 -7.66 -5.53
C PHE A 67 -16.85 -7.84 -6.60
N CYS A 68 -16.60 -7.38 -7.84
CA CYS A 68 -17.53 -7.56 -8.95
C CYS A 68 -17.77 -9.04 -9.27
N ALA A 69 -16.73 -9.88 -9.26
CA ALA A 69 -16.89 -11.32 -9.45
C ALA A 69 -17.79 -11.94 -8.38
N CYS A 70 -17.59 -11.59 -7.11
CA CYS A 70 -18.43 -12.06 -6.02
C CYS A 70 -19.89 -11.60 -6.16
N ALA A 71 -20.12 -10.36 -6.58
CA ALA A 71 -21.47 -9.85 -6.82
C ALA A 71 -22.18 -10.59 -7.96
N LEU A 72 -21.46 -10.93 -9.03
CA LEU A 72 -21.99 -11.75 -10.14
C LEU A 72 -22.35 -13.17 -9.68
N ASP A 73 -21.49 -13.81 -8.88
CA ASP A 73 -21.77 -15.15 -8.34
C ASP A 73 -23.03 -15.15 -7.44
N LEU A 74 -23.23 -14.08 -6.66
CA LEU A 74 -24.41 -13.92 -5.80
C LEU A 74 -25.69 -13.65 -6.61
N ASP A 75 -25.58 -12.89 -7.70
CA ASP A 75 -26.68 -12.63 -8.63
C ASP A 75 -27.14 -13.91 -9.34
N GLU A 76 -26.19 -14.70 -9.84
CA GLU A 76 -26.47 -16.01 -10.46
C GLU A 76 -27.10 -16.99 -9.44
N ALA A 77 -26.71 -16.90 -8.18
CA ALA A 77 -27.32 -17.64 -7.08
C ALA A 77 -28.68 -17.10 -6.60
N GLY A 78 -29.22 -16.05 -7.25
CA GLY A 78 -30.52 -15.45 -6.95
C GLY A 78 -30.59 -14.72 -5.61
N LYS A 79 -29.47 -14.20 -5.10
CA LYS A 79 -29.43 -13.43 -3.86
C LYS A 79 -29.90 -11.99 -4.12
N TRP A 80 -30.55 -11.40 -3.12
CA TRP A 80 -31.04 -10.01 -3.22
C TRP A 80 -29.97 -8.97 -2.89
N GLU A 81 -29.13 -9.22 -1.89
CA GLU A 81 -28.10 -8.28 -1.41
C GLU A 81 -26.72 -8.58 -2.04
N ILE A 82 -26.62 -8.59 -3.38
CA ILE A 82 -25.41 -9.03 -4.10
C ILE A 82 -24.15 -8.17 -3.84
N TYR A 83 -24.32 -6.93 -3.35
CA TYR A 83 -23.21 -6.03 -3.03
C TYR A 83 -22.83 -6.02 -1.55
N LYS A 84 -23.54 -6.80 -0.72
CA LYS A 84 -23.29 -6.84 0.72
C LYS A 84 -22.12 -7.77 0.99
N ILE A 85 -21.05 -7.18 1.49
CA ILE A 85 -19.87 -7.92 1.98
C ILE A 85 -19.72 -7.67 3.48
N ASN A 86 -19.30 -8.70 4.19
CA ASN A 86 -18.88 -8.58 5.57
C ASN A 86 -17.37 -8.27 5.66
N LEU A 87 -16.90 -7.93 6.87
CA LEU A 87 -15.51 -7.54 7.09
C LEU A 87 -14.52 -8.64 6.71
N LEU A 88 -14.82 -9.91 6.99
CA LEU A 88 -13.92 -11.02 6.66
C LEU A 88 -13.79 -11.20 5.15
N GLU A 89 -14.89 -11.07 4.41
CA GLU A 89 -14.89 -11.11 2.95
C GLU A 89 -14.06 -9.97 2.36
N GLY A 90 -14.30 -8.74 2.84
CA GLY A 90 -13.52 -7.56 2.46
C GLY A 90 -12.02 -7.76 2.70
N MET A 91 -11.62 -8.14 3.91
CA MET A 91 -10.21 -8.39 4.26
C MET A 91 -9.59 -9.52 3.41
N THR A 92 -10.38 -10.54 3.04
CA THR A 92 -9.92 -11.64 2.18
C THR A 92 -9.69 -11.15 0.75
N MET A 93 -10.60 -10.33 0.22
CA MET A 93 -10.44 -9.69 -1.10
C MET A 93 -9.26 -8.72 -1.11
N GLU A 94 -9.06 -7.93 -0.06
CA GLU A 94 -7.90 -7.03 0.08
C GLU A 94 -6.60 -7.82 0.08
N LYS A 95 -6.50 -8.88 0.89
CA LYS A 95 -5.31 -9.75 0.89
C LYS A 95 -5.05 -10.32 -0.51
N LYS A 96 -6.08 -10.86 -1.17
CA LYS A 96 -5.99 -11.42 -2.53
C LYS A 96 -5.57 -10.36 -3.55
N ALA A 97 -6.05 -9.13 -3.42
CA ALA A 97 -5.68 -8.02 -4.28
C ALA A 97 -4.20 -7.64 -4.08
N TRP A 98 -3.73 -7.58 -2.83
CA TRP A 98 -2.34 -7.29 -2.51
C TRP A 98 -1.38 -8.37 -3.03
N ASP A 99 -1.72 -9.65 -2.85
CA ASP A 99 -0.90 -10.77 -3.33
C ASP A 99 -0.78 -10.80 -4.88
N GLN A 100 -1.68 -10.11 -5.60
CA GLN A 100 -1.63 -9.95 -7.05
C GLN A 100 -0.87 -8.70 -7.52
N VAL A 101 -0.56 -7.75 -6.63
CA VAL A 101 0.29 -6.61 -6.98
C VAL A 101 1.72 -7.11 -7.15
N THR A 102 2.22 -7.09 -8.38
CA THR A 102 3.55 -7.66 -8.67
C THR A 102 4.67 -6.66 -8.42
N PRO A 103 5.91 -7.14 -8.20
CA PRO A 103 7.09 -6.27 -8.12
C PRO A 103 7.27 -5.36 -9.34
N GLU A 104 6.90 -5.83 -10.54
CA GLU A 104 6.99 -5.05 -11.78
C GLU A 104 5.99 -3.89 -11.78
N MET A 105 4.77 -4.10 -11.27
CA MET A 105 3.77 -3.02 -11.12
C MET A 105 4.28 -1.94 -10.17
N ILE A 106 4.90 -2.36 -9.05
CA ILE A 106 5.53 -1.45 -8.09
C ILE A 106 6.68 -0.70 -8.76
N GLN A 107 7.56 -1.39 -9.47
CA GLN A 107 8.69 -0.79 -10.17
C GLN A 107 8.24 0.23 -11.23
N HIS A 108 7.18 -0.07 -11.99
CA HIS A 108 6.60 0.86 -12.95
C HIS A 108 6.12 2.15 -12.28
N CYS A 109 5.50 2.05 -11.10
CA CYS A 109 5.07 3.20 -10.32
C CYS A 109 6.28 4.03 -9.86
N TRP A 110 7.36 3.41 -9.39
CA TRP A 110 8.60 4.12 -9.07
C TRP A 110 9.22 4.81 -10.29
N ASN A 111 9.28 4.13 -11.42
CA ASN A 111 9.83 4.69 -12.66
C ASN A 111 9.01 5.87 -13.18
N HIS A 112 7.68 5.83 -13.03
CA HIS A 112 6.79 6.93 -13.42
C HIS A 112 7.11 8.23 -12.66
N MET A 113 7.46 8.11 -11.38
CA MET A 113 7.77 9.26 -10.53
C MET A 113 9.12 9.88 -10.84
N GLN A 114 10.00 9.15 -11.56
CA GLN A 114 11.37 9.56 -11.83
C GLN A 114 12.18 9.92 -10.57
N VAL A 115 11.71 9.49 -9.40
CA VAL A 115 12.39 9.60 -8.12
C VAL A 115 13.30 8.37 -8.01
N GLN A 116 14.36 8.37 -8.81
CA GLN A 116 15.50 7.48 -8.63
C GLN A 116 16.76 8.34 -8.47
N PRO A 117 17.75 7.89 -7.68
CA PRO A 117 19.05 8.55 -7.63
C PRO A 117 19.73 8.61 -9.01
#